data_AF-A0A530A1L5-F1
#
_entry.id   AF-A0A530A1L5-F1
#
_cell.length_a   1.000
_cell.length_b   1.000
_cell.length_c   1.000
_cell.angle_alpha   90.00
_cell.angle_beta   90.00
_cell.angle_gamma   90.00
#
_symmetry.space_group_name_H-M   'P 1'
#
loop_
_entity.id
_entity.type
_entity.pdbx_description
1 polymer ?
#
loop_
_entity_poly.entity_id
_entity_poly.type
_entity_poly.pdbx_seq_one_letter_code
_entity_poly.pdbx_strand_id
1 'polypeptide(L)'
;IVAVSINFEQHGTMMAFVTTYDPEYERASPGMVLMMDYIQWSFDRGLATVDFLCGGEDFKRRFATQSVTLSSMMGARGLRGHLAALADQASHRSKSWRTRRQPNAEAPDE
;
A
#
# COMPACT_ATOMS: atom_id res chain seq x y z
N ILE A 1 -24.30 1.90 9.45
CA ILE A 1 -22.82 1.97 9.51
C ILE A 1 -22.39 2.66 8.23
N VAL A 2 -21.73 3.82 8.32
CA VAL A 2 -21.35 4.63 7.13
C VAL A 2 -19.89 4.41 6.73
N ALA A 3 -19.10 3.75 7.56
CA ALA A 3 -17.72 3.39 7.27
C ALA A 3 -17.28 2.20 8.10
N VAL A 4 -16.33 1.43 7.57
CA VAL A 4 -15.76 0.25 8.23
C VAL A 4 -14.27 0.14 7.90
N SER A 5 -13.51 -0.31 8.89
CA SER A 5 -12.10 -0.69 8.72
C SER A 5 -11.90 -2.10 9.25
N ILE A 6 -11.22 -2.94 8.48
CA ILE A 6 -10.78 -4.27 8.87
C ILE A 6 -9.26 -4.21 9.01
N ASN A 7 -8.79 -4.54 10.21
CA ASN A 7 -7.39 -4.44 10.61
C ASN A 7 -6.90 -5.77 11.17
N PHE A 8 -5.60 -6.01 11.05
CA PHE A 8 -4.94 -7.16 11.67
C PHE A 8 -4.03 -6.70 12.81
N GLU A 9 -4.02 -7.43 13.92
CA GLU A 9 -3.06 -7.25 15.01
C GLU A 9 -2.06 -8.42 14.97
N GLN A 10 -0.77 -8.11 14.85
CA GLN A 10 0.28 -9.14 14.89
C GLN A 10 1.58 -8.59 15.47
N HIS A 11 2.18 -9.30 16.43
CA HIS A 11 3.48 -8.95 17.03
C HIS A 11 3.58 -7.48 17.49
N GLY A 12 2.53 -6.93 18.10
CA GLY A 12 2.52 -5.54 18.58
C GLY A 12 2.33 -4.49 17.48
N THR A 13 1.97 -4.90 16.26
CA THR A 13 1.69 -4.02 15.13
C THR A 13 0.23 -4.18 14.71
N MET A 14 -0.47 -3.05 14.55
CA MET A 14 -1.77 -3.00 13.89
C MET A 14 -1.59 -2.65 12.41
N MET A 15 -2.16 -3.44 11.52
CA MET A 15 -2.08 -3.30 10.07
C MET A 15 -3.43 -2.91 9.48
N ALA A 16 -3.49 -1.76 8.81
CA ALA A 16 -4.71 -1.24 8.20
C ALA A 16 -4.99 -1.91 6.85
N PHE A 17 -5.78 -3.00 6.86
CA PHE A 17 -5.96 -3.85 5.68
C PHE A 17 -6.96 -3.29 4.67
N VAL A 18 -8.22 -3.09 5.09
CA VAL A 18 -9.28 -2.57 4.21
C VAL A 18 -10.06 -1.51 4.95
N THR A 19 -10.16 -0.32 4.37
CA THR A 19 -11.03 0.75 4.87
C THR A 19 -11.94 1.21 3.75
N THR A 20 -13.23 1.31 4.03
CA THR A 20 -14.23 1.78 3.08
C THR A 20 -15.32 2.57 3.78
N TYR A 21 -16.03 3.39 3.02
CA TYR A 21 -17.10 4.24 3.50
C TYR A 21 -18.14 4.47 2.41
N ASP A 22 -19.33 4.88 2.84
CA ASP A 22 -20.40 5.32 1.97
C ASP A 22 -20.04 6.69 1.36
N PRO A 23 -19.95 6.81 0.02
CA PRO A 23 -19.62 8.07 -0.65
C PRO A 23 -20.57 9.22 -0.33
N GLU A 24 -21.84 8.96 0.04
CA GLU A 24 -22.78 10.01 0.45
C GLU A 24 -22.24 10.83 1.64
N TYR A 25 -21.38 10.24 2.46
CA TYR A 25 -20.81 10.83 3.67
C TYR A 25 -19.36 11.29 3.50
N GLU A 26 -18.82 11.30 2.27
CA GLU A 26 -17.42 11.62 2.00
C GLU A 26 -16.99 12.97 2.60
N ARG A 27 -17.87 13.98 2.57
CA ARG A 27 -17.60 15.32 3.14
C ARG A 27 -17.28 15.30 4.63
N ALA A 28 -17.74 14.29 5.37
CA ALA A 28 -17.43 14.11 6.78
C ALA A 28 -16.06 13.44 7.03
N SER A 29 -15.34 13.07 5.96
CA SER A 29 -14.05 12.38 6.01
C SER A 29 -14.07 11.10 6.88
N PRO A 30 -15.06 10.20 6.72
CA PRO A 30 -15.23 9.06 7.63
C PRO A 30 -14.03 8.10 7.63
N GLY A 31 -13.32 7.93 6.51
CA GLY A 31 -12.08 7.16 6.46
C GLY A 31 -10.97 7.77 7.33
N MET A 32 -10.91 9.09 7.45
CA MET A 32 -9.95 9.77 8.31
C MET A 32 -10.30 9.60 9.79
N VAL A 33 -11.59 9.68 10.13
CA VAL A 33 -12.07 9.43 11.50
C VAL A 33 -11.70 8.01 11.94
N LEU A 34 -12.01 7.00 11.10
CA LEU A 34 -11.64 5.61 11.40
C LEU A 34 -10.14 5.43 11.60
N MET A 35 -9.32 6.13 10.81
CA MET A 35 -7.87 6.10 10.96
C MET A 35 -7.39 6.67 12.28
N MET A 36 -7.93 7.82 12.70
CA MET A 36 -7.62 8.36 14.03
C MET A 36 -8.06 7.40 15.14
N ASP A 37 -9.25 6.81 15.01
CA ASP A 37 -9.80 5.88 15.98
C ASP A 37 -8.92 4.64 16.16
N TYR A 38 -8.51 3.99 15.06
CA TYR A 38 -7.66 2.81 15.18
C TYR A 38 -6.23 3.14 15.62
N ILE A 39 -5.72 4.35 15.35
CA ILE A 39 -4.40 4.79 15.83
C ILE A 39 -4.46 4.93 17.35
N GLN A 40 -5.48 5.64 17.85
CA GLN A 40 -5.68 5.80 19.29
C GLN A 40 -5.90 4.44 19.96
N TRP A 41 -6.78 3.60 19.42
CA TRP A 41 -7.03 2.25 19.92
C TRP A 41 -5.76 1.40 19.98
N SER A 42 -4.84 1.57 19.03
CA SER A 42 -3.54 0.88 19.02
C SER A 42 -2.66 1.32 20.19
N PHE A 43 -2.57 2.63 20.44
CA PHE A 43 -1.81 3.17 21.57
C PHE A 43 -2.41 2.80 22.92
N ASP A 44 -3.73 2.86 23.05
CA ASP A 44 -4.45 2.49 24.28
C ASP A 44 -4.21 1.03 24.66
N ARG A 45 -3.86 0.17 23.69
CA ARG A 45 -3.54 -1.25 23.87
C ARG A 45 -2.05 -1.53 23.97
N GLY A 46 -1.21 -0.52 23.95
CA GLY A 46 0.24 -0.65 24.03
C GLY A 46 0.88 -1.25 22.78
N LEU A 47 0.22 -1.16 21.61
CA LEU A 47 0.84 -1.53 20.35
C LEU A 47 1.93 -0.52 19.99
N ALA A 48 3.05 -1.02 19.47
CA ALA A 48 4.22 -0.19 19.17
C ALA A 48 4.12 0.48 17.79
N THR A 49 3.38 -0.12 16.86
CA THR A 49 3.37 0.29 15.46
C THR A 49 1.97 0.23 14.86
N VAL A 50 1.66 1.25 14.05
CA VAL A 50 0.55 1.23 13.10
C VAL A 50 1.15 1.19 11.68
N ASP A 51 0.84 0.14 10.94
CA ASP A 51 1.26 -0.07 9.55
C ASP A 51 0.09 0.21 8.61
N PHE A 52 0.18 1.28 7.82
CA PHE A 52 -0.83 1.66 6.83
C PHE A 52 -0.76 0.82 5.53
N LEU A 53 0.10 -0.21 5.53
CA LEU A 53 0.40 -1.10 4.41
C LEU A 53 0.82 -0.33 3.15
N CYS A 54 0.84 -1.03 2.03
CA CYS A 54 1.11 -0.43 0.74
C CYS A 54 0.09 0.65 0.37
N GLY A 55 0.54 1.66 -0.36
CA GLY A 55 -0.29 2.72 -0.88
C GLY A 55 0.41 4.06 -0.74
N GLY A 56 0.37 4.84 -1.81
CA GLY A 56 1.04 6.15 -1.90
C GLY A 56 0.09 7.30 -1.64
N GLU A 57 -1.05 7.07 -0.99
CA GLU A 57 -2.08 8.10 -0.80
C GLU A 57 -1.64 9.14 0.23
N ASP A 58 -1.88 10.42 -0.06
CA ASP A 58 -1.40 11.54 0.77
C ASP A 58 -1.94 11.50 2.21
N PHE A 59 -3.14 10.97 2.43
CA PHE A 59 -3.72 10.92 3.77
C PHE A 59 -2.89 10.05 4.74
N LYS A 60 -2.22 9.00 4.26
CA LYS A 60 -1.35 8.14 5.07
C LYS A 60 -0.10 8.89 5.52
N ARG A 61 0.47 9.73 4.64
CA ARG A 61 1.68 10.52 4.91
C ARG A 61 1.53 11.50 6.07
N ARG A 62 0.30 11.91 6.40
CA ARG A 62 0.02 12.81 7.53
C ARG A 62 0.30 12.17 8.89
N PHE A 63 0.26 10.85 8.99
CA PHE A 63 0.45 10.10 10.22
C PHE A 63 1.69 9.20 10.18
N ALA A 64 2.13 8.81 8.98
CA ALA A 64 3.30 7.97 8.82
C ALA A 64 4.57 8.69 9.30
N THR A 65 5.26 8.10 10.28
CA THR A 65 6.56 8.57 10.75
C THR A 65 7.73 7.98 9.94
N GLN A 66 7.45 6.94 9.16
CA GLN A 66 8.42 6.23 8.33
C GLN A 66 7.74 5.65 7.09
N SER A 67 8.56 5.39 6.06
CA SER A 67 8.15 4.67 4.85
C SER A 67 9.10 3.49 4.65
N VAL A 68 8.54 2.33 4.32
CA VAL A 68 9.30 1.10 4.11
C VAL A 68 9.08 0.63 2.67
N THR A 69 10.17 0.51 1.92
CA THR A 69 10.12 -0.05 0.57
C THR A 69 10.04 -1.56 0.65
N LEU A 70 8.90 -2.13 0.26
CA LEU A 70 8.74 -3.57 0.11
C LEU A 70 9.25 -4.05 -1.25
N SER A 71 9.98 -5.16 -1.24
CA SER A 71 10.49 -5.81 -2.45
C SER A 71 9.98 -7.24 -2.53
N SER A 72 9.52 -7.65 -3.71
CA SER A 72 9.17 -9.04 -3.98
C SER A 72 10.39 -9.77 -4.53
N MET A 73 10.70 -10.93 -3.96
CA MET A 73 11.77 -11.80 -4.42
C MET A 73 11.21 -13.15 -4.86
N MET A 74 11.78 -13.73 -5.90
CA MET A 74 11.43 -15.05 -6.41
C MET A 74 12.65 -15.96 -6.39
N GLY A 75 12.51 -17.14 -5.81
CA GLY A 75 13.53 -18.19 -5.81
C GLY A 75 13.09 -19.40 -6.64
N ALA A 76 14.00 -19.94 -7.46
CA ALA A 76 13.74 -21.14 -8.25
C ALA A 76 14.26 -22.40 -7.54
N ARG A 77 13.40 -23.38 -7.29
CA ARG A 77 13.79 -24.64 -6.62
C ARG A 77 14.38 -25.70 -7.56
N GLY A 78 14.25 -25.55 -8.88
CA GLY A 78 14.71 -26.55 -9.85
C GLY A 78 14.80 -25.99 -11.27
N LEU A 79 15.24 -26.82 -12.23
CA LEU A 79 15.56 -26.37 -13.59
C LEU A 79 14.42 -25.64 -14.28
N ARG A 80 13.19 -26.17 -14.21
CA ARG A 80 12.00 -25.50 -14.78
C ARG A 80 11.76 -24.12 -14.19
N GLY A 81 11.96 -23.96 -12.88
CA GLY A 81 11.83 -22.68 -12.20
C GLY A 81 12.93 -21.68 -12.60
N HIS A 82 14.16 -22.15 -12.81
CA HIS A 82 15.26 -21.30 -13.27
C HIS A 82 15.00 -20.80 -14.69
N LEU A 83 14.52 -21.68 -15.58
CA LEU A 83 14.11 -21.30 -16.93
C LEU A 83 12.97 -20.30 -16.92
N ALA A 84 11.95 -20.51 -16.07
CA ALA A 84 10.85 -19.57 -15.91
C ALA A 84 11.34 -18.20 -15.40
N ALA A 85 12.23 -18.17 -14.40
CA ALA A 85 12.80 -16.95 -13.86
C ALA A 85 13.64 -16.18 -14.90
N LEU A 86 14.41 -16.89 -15.73
CA LEU A 86 15.17 -16.26 -16.82
C LEU A 86 14.26 -15.65 -17.90
N ALA A 87 13.20 -16.38 -18.27
CA ALA A 87 12.22 -15.89 -19.25
C ALA A 87 11.47 -14.65 -18.74
N ASP A 88 11.10 -14.65 -17.45
CA ASP A 88 10.48 -13.52 -16.77
C ASP A 88 11.40 -12.28 -16.78
N GLN A 89 12.67 -12.45 -16.38
CA GLN A 89 13.65 -11.36 -16.37
C GLN A 89 13.90 -10.76 -17.76
N ALA A 90 13.99 -11.59 -18.80
CA ALA A 90 14.13 -11.13 -20.19
C ALA A 90 12.90 -10.32 -20.65
N SER A 91 11.70 -10.78 -20.27
CA SER A 91 10.44 -10.10 -20.59
C SER A 91 10.31 -8.75 -19.87
N HIS A 92 10.73 -8.66 -18.60
CA HIS A 92 10.70 -7.41 -17.85
C HIS A 92 11.71 -6.38 -18.36
N ARG A 93 12.92 -6.80 -18.75
CA ARG A 93 13.93 -5.91 -19.34
C ARG A 93 13.49 -5.31 -20.68
N SER A 94 12.84 -6.10 -21.53
CA SER A 94 12.33 -5.60 -22.82
C SER A 94 11.14 -4.64 -22.66
N LYS A 95 10.26 -4.87 -21.67
CA LYS A 95 9.12 -3.98 -21.36
C LYS A 95 9.57 -2.66 -20.74
N SER A 96 10.53 -2.66 -19.81
CA SER A 96 11.02 -1.42 -19.19
C SER A 96 11.71 -0.47 -20.18
N TRP A 97 12.33 -1.02 -21.23
CA TRP A 97 12.87 -0.24 -22.35
C TRP A 97 11.80 0.40 -23.23
N ARG A 98 10.60 -0.20 -23.31
CA ARG A 98 9.46 0.35 -24.07
C ARG A 98 8.75 1.47 -23.31
N THR A 99 8.57 1.34 -21.99
CA THR A 99 7.99 2.40 -21.16
C THR A 99 8.89 3.61 -21.00
N ARG A 100 10.22 3.47 -21.07
CA ARG A 100 11.16 4.60 -21.11
C ARG A 100 11.12 5.42 -22.41
N ARG A 101 10.42 4.92 -23.46
CA ARG A 101 10.30 5.58 -24.78
C ARG A 101 9.02 6.37 -24.99
N GLN A 102 8.11 6.43 -24.02
CA GLN A 102 7.01 7.40 -24.05
C GLN A 102 7.54 8.76 -23.56
N PRO A 103 7.61 9.80 -24.40
CA PRO A 103 7.82 11.17 -23.92
C PRO A 103 6.64 11.56 -23.04
N ASN A 104 6.90 12.31 -21.96
CA ASN A 104 5.88 13.00 -21.17
C ASN A 104 4.91 13.71 -22.13
N ALA A 105 3.67 13.24 -22.20
CA ALA A 105 2.59 14.10 -22.64
C ALA A 105 2.30 15.01 -21.44
N GLU A 106 2.80 16.25 -21.50
CA GLU A 106 2.37 17.34 -20.63
C GLU A 106 0.84 17.44 -20.70
N ALA A 107 0.17 17.28 -19.57
CA ALA A 107 -1.24 17.66 -19.43
C ALA A 107 -1.30 19.16 -19.09
N PRO A 108 -2.22 19.94 -19.68
CA PRO A 108 -2.37 21.36 -19.36
C PRO A 108 -2.94 21.54 -17.95
N ASP A 109 -2.44 22.56 -17.24
CA ASP A 109 -3.02 23.09 -16.01
C ASP A 109 -4.43 23.66 -16.26
N GLU A 110 -5.40 23.24 -15.45
CA GLU A 110 -6.59 24.01 -15.08
C GLU A 110 -6.81 23.96 -13.57
#